data_AF-A0A2M8HGM4-F1
#
_entry.id   AF-A0A2M8HGM4-F1
#
_cell.length_a   1.000
_cell.length_b   1.000
_cell.length_c   1.000
_cell.angle_alpha   90.00
_cell.angle_beta   90.00
_cell.angle_gamma   90.00
#
_symmetry.space_group_name_H-M   'P 1'
#
loop_
_entity.id
_entity.type
_entity.pdbx_description
1 polymer ?
#
loop_
_entity_poly.entity_id
_entity_poly.type
_entity_poly.pdbx_seq_one_letter_code
_entity_poly.pdbx_strand_id
1 'polypeptide(L)'
;MFHTTCLLYFLLLFIFNLLNCNPKIVSNSEPSKNVLHSALERSVTIHYHISDTAKGTGLLLDEEGYILTANHVILGWEDRVRISQDSKTFYDAILVRAEPKLDLALLKSTLTKKLPSISWVDRSELATNDSIFIFGSSWGLANSFLKGYISHTDRTGFDIRMPTIPYIQTMGTSFPGCSGAAVYTLEGGIIGINRATVGFEAGNSTGLVIPAGYVKAFLKASHPENFK
;
A
#
# COMPACT_ATOMS: atom_id res chain seq x y z
N MET A 1 4.30 14.29 62.44
CA MET A 1 2.96 14.30 61.79
C MET A 1 2.95 14.72 60.32
N PHE A 2 4.08 15.07 59.68
CA PHE A 2 4.11 15.54 58.27
C PHE A 2 4.39 14.46 57.20
N HIS A 3 4.75 13.23 57.58
CA HIS A 3 5.17 12.20 56.62
C HIS A 3 4.02 11.34 56.06
N THR A 4 2.95 11.14 56.84
CA THR A 4 1.84 10.25 56.48
C THR A 4 0.87 10.87 55.46
N THR A 5 0.71 12.19 55.46
CA THR A 5 -0.14 12.92 54.50
C THR A 5 0.45 12.94 53.09
N CYS A 6 1.78 12.98 52.96
CA CYS A 6 2.45 12.98 51.66
C CYS A 6 2.33 11.62 50.95
N LEU A 7 2.44 10.54 51.72
CA LEU A 7 2.30 9.16 51.20
C LEU A 7 0.89 8.88 50.69
N LEU A 8 -0.13 9.40 51.40
CA LEU A 8 -1.54 9.24 51.01
C LEU A 8 -1.85 9.98 49.71
N TYR A 9 -1.28 11.17 49.51
CA TYR A 9 -1.46 11.97 48.30
C TYR A 9 -0.78 11.32 47.08
N PHE A 10 0.40 10.75 47.27
CA PHE A 10 1.08 9.97 46.23
C PHE A 10 0.28 8.71 45.84
N LEU A 11 -0.28 8.00 46.82
CA LEU A 11 -1.11 6.83 46.57
C LEU A 11 -2.39 7.19 45.81
N LEU A 12 -3.05 8.30 46.19
CA LEU A 12 -4.24 8.82 45.52
C LEU A 12 -3.95 9.25 44.08
N LEU A 13 -2.84 9.97 43.82
CA LEU A 13 -2.43 10.34 42.46
C LEU A 13 -2.06 9.13 41.59
N PHE A 14 -1.47 8.10 42.20
CA PHE A 14 -1.13 6.85 41.51
C PHE A 14 -2.39 6.08 41.12
N ILE A 15 -3.36 5.96 42.03
CA ILE A 15 -4.67 5.33 41.77
C ILE A 15 -5.46 6.15 40.73
N PHE A 16 -5.41 7.48 40.77
CA PHE A 16 -6.07 8.33 39.79
C PHE A 16 -5.46 8.20 38.37
N ASN A 17 -4.14 7.99 38.28
CA ASN A 17 -3.47 7.66 37.01
C ASN A 17 -3.84 6.26 36.50
N LEU A 18 -3.98 5.28 37.39
CA LEU A 18 -4.40 3.92 37.01
C LEU A 18 -5.85 3.88 36.52
N LEU A 19 -6.75 4.67 37.13
CA LEU A 19 -8.17 4.75 36.74
C LEU A 19 -8.41 5.52 35.43
N ASN A 20 -7.50 6.43 35.05
CA ASN A 20 -7.55 7.15 33.76
C ASN A 20 -6.77 6.45 32.64
N CYS A 21 -6.10 5.34 32.94
CA CYS A 21 -5.50 4.50 31.93
C CYS A 21 -6.59 3.60 31.35
N ASN A 22 -7.36 4.13 30.39
CA ASN A 22 -8.19 3.32 29.54
C ASN A 22 -7.26 2.81 28.41
N PRO A 23 -6.71 1.58 28.48
CA PRO A 23 -5.93 1.08 27.37
C PRO A 23 -6.88 1.05 26.19
N LYS A 24 -6.66 1.90 25.18
CA LYS A 24 -7.28 1.68 23.87
C LYS A 24 -6.85 0.27 23.49
N ILE A 25 -7.76 -0.69 23.59
CA ILE A 25 -7.54 -2.06 23.14
C ILE A 25 -7.16 -1.93 21.68
N VAL A 26 -5.88 -2.15 21.36
CA VAL A 26 -5.44 -2.29 19.99
C VAL A 26 -6.23 -3.48 19.47
N SER A 27 -7.24 -3.23 18.63
CA SER A 27 -8.03 -4.31 18.05
C SER A 27 -7.08 -5.12 17.17
N ASN A 28 -6.74 -6.34 17.61
CA ASN A 28 -6.09 -7.36 16.79
C ASN A 28 -7.05 -7.88 15.71
N SER A 29 -7.78 -6.98 15.05
CA SER A 29 -8.65 -7.34 13.94
C SER A 29 -7.78 -7.82 12.78
N GLU A 30 -8.15 -8.98 12.24
CA GLU A 30 -7.62 -9.49 10.98
C GLU A 30 -8.64 -9.23 9.88
N PRO A 31 -8.20 -9.01 8.62
CA PRO A 31 -9.13 -8.91 7.51
C PRO A 31 -9.92 -10.22 7.36
N SER A 32 -11.18 -10.13 6.94
CA SER A 32 -11.97 -11.32 6.66
C SER A 32 -11.36 -12.14 5.50
N LYS A 33 -11.65 -13.45 5.44
CA LYS A 33 -11.19 -14.31 4.34
C LYS A 33 -11.61 -13.78 2.96
N ASN A 34 -12.81 -13.18 2.86
CA ASN A 34 -13.30 -12.62 1.61
C ASN A 34 -12.51 -11.39 1.19
N VAL A 35 -12.15 -10.53 2.15
CA VAL A 35 -11.28 -9.36 1.90
C VAL A 35 -9.89 -9.82 1.44
N LEU A 36 -9.29 -10.80 2.13
CA LEU A 36 -7.99 -11.36 1.74
C LEU A 36 -8.03 -11.97 0.33
N HIS A 37 -9.04 -12.78 0.04
CA HIS A 37 -9.22 -13.39 -1.27
C HIS A 37 -9.38 -12.32 -2.36
N SER A 38 -10.25 -11.32 -2.15
CA SER A 38 -10.44 -10.24 -3.10
C SER A 38 -9.16 -9.44 -3.35
N ALA A 39 -8.37 -9.16 -2.32
CA ALA A 39 -7.11 -8.44 -2.47
C ALA A 39 -6.04 -9.27 -3.19
N LEU A 40 -5.96 -10.57 -2.88
CA LEU A 40 -5.04 -11.51 -3.54
C LEU A 40 -5.35 -11.64 -5.03
N GLU A 41 -6.62 -11.77 -5.39
CA GLU A 41 -7.07 -11.91 -6.79
C GLU A 41 -6.77 -10.68 -7.65
N ARG A 42 -6.50 -9.54 -7.01
CA ARG A 42 -6.12 -8.26 -7.64
C ARG A 42 -4.60 -8.04 -7.67
N SER A 43 -3.82 -8.83 -6.94
CA SER A 43 -2.36 -8.71 -6.93
C SER A 43 -1.77 -9.41 -8.17
N VAL A 44 -0.91 -8.69 -8.89
CA VAL A 44 -0.11 -9.25 -9.99
C VAL A 44 1.37 -8.94 -9.74
N THR A 45 2.25 -9.87 -10.10
CA THR A 45 3.69 -9.63 -10.17
C THR A 45 4.06 -9.08 -11.54
N ILE A 46 4.95 -8.09 -11.56
CA ILE A 46 5.48 -7.49 -12.80
C ILE A 46 6.85 -8.09 -13.10
N HIS A 47 7.04 -8.50 -14.35
CA HIS A 47 8.25 -9.14 -14.86
C HIS A 47 8.76 -8.40 -16.10
N TYR A 48 10.07 -8.50 -16.34
CA TYR A 48 10.67 -8.10 -17.62
C TYR A 48 10.83 -9.31 -18.53
N HIS A 49 10.50 -9.13 -19.81
CA HIS A 49 10.44 -10.20 -20.82
C HIS A 49 11.76 -10.98 -21.01
N ILE A 50 12.91 -10.41 -20.66
CA ILE A 50 14.22 -11.02 -20.93
C ILE A 50 14.60 -12.13 -19.95
N SER A 51 14.04 -12.13 -18.74
CA SER A 51 14.49 -13.02 -17.66
C SER A 51 13.40 -13.52 -16.73
N ASP A 52 12.13 -13.19 -17.02
CA ASP A 52 10.95 -13.40 -16.16
C ASP A 52 11.19 -13.01 -14.69
N THR A 53 12.18 -12.16 -14.45
CA THR A 53 12.58 -11.75 -13.11
C THR A 53 11.53 -10.79 -12.59
N ALA A 54 10.96 -11.10 -11.43
CA ALA A 54 10.01 -10.22 -10.75
C ALA A 54 10.69 -8.88 -10.38
N LYS A 55 10.00 -7.78 -10.63
CA LYS A 55 10.50 -6.41 -10.43
C LYS A 55 9.63 -5.58 -9.49
N GLY A 56 8.35 -5.89 -9.43
CA GLY A 56 7.42 -5.23 -8.54
C GLY A 56 6.06 -5.90 -8.56
N THR A 57 5.08 -5.19 -8.02
CA THR A 57 3.68 -5.60 -7.94
C THR A 57 2.82 -4.62 -8.73
N GLY A 58 1.68 -5.08 -9.20
CA GLY A 58 0.62 -4.25 -9.72
C GLY A 58 -0.73 -4.59 -9.08
N LEU A 59 -1.64 -3.63 -9.15
CA LEU A 59 -3.05 -3.78 -8.84
C LEU A 59 -3.81 -3.98 -10.14
N LEU A 60 -4.32 -5.19 -10.38
CA LEU A 60 -5.31 -5.45 -11.41
C LEU A 60 -6.60 -4.72 -11.02
N LEU A 61 -7.04 -3.78 -11.86
CA LEU A 61 -8.14 -2.86 -11.58
C LEU A 61 -9.50 -3.46 -11.93
N ASP A 62 -9.59 -4.10 -13.08
CA ASP A 62 -10.86 -4.48 -13.70
C ASP A 62 -10.75 -5.74 -14.57
N GLU A 63 -11.88 -6.13 -15.15
CA GLU A 63 -11.99 -7.36 -15.95
C GLU A 63 -11.41 -7.23 -17.35
N GLU A 64 -11.24 -6.00 -17.80
CA GLU A 64 -10.59 -5.67 -19.04
C GLU A 64 -9.08 -5.91 -18.95
N GLY A 65 -8.49 -5.95 -17.76
CA GLY A 65 -7.07 -6.26 -17.59
C GLY A 65 -6.18 -5.03 -17.42
N TYR A 66 -6.74 -3.90 -16.98
CA TYR A 66 -5.97 -2.72 -16.62
C TYR A 66 -5.23 -2.93 -15.30
N ILE A 67 -3.96 -2.53 -15.24
CA ILE A 67 -3.09 -2.75 -14.08
C ILE A 67 -2.43 -1.44 -13.69
N LEU A 68 -2.60 -1.04 -12.43
CA LEU A 68 -1.91 0.10 -11.85
C LEU A 68 -0.63 -0.36 -11.16
N THR A 69 0.47 0.36 -11.35
CA THR A 69 1.74 0.08 -10.66
C THR A 69 2.54 1.36 -10.43
N ALA A 70 3.71 1.23 -9.81
CA ALA A 70 4.67 2.31 -9.70
C ALA A 70 5.47 2.48 -11.00
N ASN A 71 5.65 3.72 -11.47
CA ASN A 71 6.31 3.98 -12.75
C ASN A 71 7.76 3.48 -12.79
N HIS A 72 8.52 3.65 -11.70
CA HIS A 72 9.91 3.19 -11.65
C HIS A 72 10.05 1.66 -11.78
N VAL A 73 8.99 0.88 -11.56
CA VAL A 73 9.01 -0.58 -11.72
C VAL A 73 9.13 -0.99 -13.19
N ILE A 74 8.73 -0.12 -14.13
CA ILE A 74 8.75 -0.41 -15.57
C ILE A 74 9.73 0.47 -16.36
N LEU A 75 10.41 1.41 -15.69
CA LEU A 75 11.21 2.44 -16.36
C LEU A 75 12.36 1.81 -17.15
N GLY A 76 12.43 2.11 -18.44
CA GLY A 76 13.40 1.54 -19.40
C GLY A 76 13.02 0.16 -19.94
N TRP A 77 11.86 -0.38 -19.56
CA TRP A 77 11.33 -1.69 -19.98
C TRP A 77 9.87 -1.61 -20.43
N GLU A 78 9.39 -0.41 -20.77
CA GLU A 78 7.99 -0.11 -21.05
C GLU A 78 7.41 -0.93 -22.21
N ASP A 79 8.27 -1.39 -23.13
CA ASP A 79 7.95 -2.21 -24.30
C ASP A 79 8.03 -3.73 -24.04
N ARG A 80 8.47 -4.14 -22.84
CA ARG A 80 8.88 -5.52 -22.52
C ARG A 80 8.38 -5.95 -21.14
N VAL A 81 7.15 -5.59 -20.80
CA VAL A 81 6.52 -5.94 -19.52
C VAL A 81 5.61 -7.17 -19.66
N ARG A 82 5.71 -8.07 -18.68
CA ARG A 82 4.78 -9.17 -18.46
C ARG A 82 4.24 -9.14 -17.05
N ILE A 83 3.07 -9.75 -16.86
CA ILE A 83 2.45 -9.92 -15.54
C ILE A 83 2.11 -11.38 -15.27
N SER A 84 2.08 -11.77 -14.00
CA SER A 84 1.59 -13.07 -13.55
C SER A 84 0.88 -12.95 -12.21
N GLN A 85 -0.05 -13.86 -11.91
CA GLN A 85 -0.66 -13.97 -10.58
C GLN A 85 -0.01 -15.06 -9.73
N ASP A 86 0.65 -16.02 -10.38
CA ASP A 86 1.13 -17.27 -9.78
C ASP A 86 2.61 -17.57 -10.09
N SER A 87 3.30 -16.64 -10.77
CA SER A 87 4.66 -16.82 -11.31
C SER A 87 4.80 -18.02 -12.26
N LYS A 88 3.71 -18.49 -12.88
CA LYS A 88 3.70 -19.62 -13.82
C LYS A 88 3.05 -19.23 -15.14
N THR A 89 1.92 -18.52 -15.07
CA THR A 89 1.18 -18.05 -16.24
C THR A 89 1.47 -16.57 -16.47
N PHE A 90 2.06 -16.27 -17.61
CA PHE A 90 2.49 -14.92 -17.97
C PHE A 90 1.59 -14.33 -19.06
N TYR A 91 1.28 -13.05 -18.90
CA TYR A 91 0.51 -12.26 -19.85
C TYR A 91 1.34 -11.05 -20.25
N ASP A 92 1.40 -10.76 -21.54
CA ASP A 92 2.04 -9.53 -22.01
C ASP A 92 1.21 -8.32 -21.56
N ALA A 93 1.90 -7.24 -21.21
CA ALA A 93 1.29 -5.99 -20.80
C ALA A 93 1.95 -4.81 -21.52
N ILE A 94 1.13 -3.90 -22.05
CA ILE A 94 1.58 -2.68 -22.72
C ILE A 94 1.36 -1.47 -21.82
N LEU A 95 2.26 -0.49 -21.92
CA LEU A 95 2.08 0.80 -21.26
C LEU A 95 0.94 1.58 -21.91
N VAL A 96 -0.04 1.98 -21.11
CA VAL A 96 -1.14 2.86 -21.52
C VAL A 96 -0.80 4.31 -21.18
N ARG A 97 -0.34 4.54 -19.95
CA ARG A 97 0.03 5.87 -19.47
C ARG A 97 1.06 5.77 -18.35
N ALA A 98 1.99 6.72 -18.32
CA ALA A 98 2.86 6.97 -17.18
C ALA A 98 2.65 8.39 -16.65
N GLU A 99 2.79 8.58 -15.35
CA GLU A 99 2.93 9.87 -14.68
C GLU A 99 4.16 9.85 -13.78
N PRO A 100 5.36 10.16 -14.34
CA PRO A 100 6.60 10.13 -13.58
C PRO A 100 6.59 11.04 -12.35
N LYS A 101 5.84 12.15 -12.37
CA LYS A 101 5.71 13.05 -11.22
C LYS A 101 4.78 12.52 -10.13
N LEU A 102 4.10 11.40 -10.31
CA LEU A 102 3.41 10.71 -9.22
C LEU A 102 4.03 9.34 -8.96
N ASP A 103 4.95 8.93 -9.83
CA ASP A 103 5.49 7.58 -9.89
C ASP A 103 4.40 6.53 -10.08
N LEU A 104 3.44 6.80 -10.97
CA LEU A 104 2.34 5.88 -11.32
C LEU A 104 2.43 5.51 -12.80
N ALA A 105 2.11 4.25 -13.11
CA ALA A 105 1.92 3.77 -14.47
C ALA A 105 0.67 2.91 -14.57
N LEU A 106 -0.05 3.07 -15.67
CA LEU A 106 -1.19 2.25 -16.06
C LEU A 106 -0.76 1.35 -17.22
N LEU A 107 -0.89 0.05 -17.02
CA LEU A 107 -0.63 -0.98 -18.01
C LEU A 107 -1.94 -1.61 -18.47
N LYS A 108 -1.91 -2.23 -19.65
CA LYS A 108 -2.98 -3.04 -20.19
C LYS A 108 -2.45 -4.43 -20.51
N SER A 109 -2.98 -5.45 -19.86
CA SER A 109 -2.64 -6.84 -20.12
C SER A 109 -3.72 -7.57 -20.91
N THR A 110 -3.41 -8.78 -21.35
CA THR A 110 -4.37 -9.72 -21.93
C THR A 110 -5.10 -10.58 -20.88
N LEU A 111 -4.76 -10.44 -19.59
CA LEU A 111 -5.45 -11.13 -18.50
C LEU A 111 -6.85 -10.54 -18.32
N THR A 112 -7.88 -11.37 -18.47
CA THR A 112 -9.28 -11.00 -18.22
C THR A 112 -9.82 -11.75 -17.01
N LYS A 113 -10.38 -11.03 -16.03
CA LYS A 113 -10.88 -11.63 -14.79
C LYS A 113 -11.97 -10.78 -14.15
N LYS A 114 -13.14 -11.37 -13.89
CA LYS A 114 -14.22 -10.67 -13.19
C LYS A 114 -13.80 -10.35 -11.76
N LEU A 115 -13.89 -9.08 -11.38
CA LEU A 115 -13.47 -8.59 -10.06
C LEU A 115 -14.57 -7.72 -9.43
N PRO A 116 -14.71 -7.74 -8.09
CA PRO A 116 -15.64 -6.85 -7.38
C PRO A 116 -15.14 -5.41 -7.45
N SER A 117 -16.02 -4.40 -7.46
CA SER A 117 -15.60 -2.98 -7.53
C SER A 117 -14.59 -2.59 -6.44
N ILE A 118 -13.67 -1.68 -6.79
CA ILE A 118 -12.69 -1.14 -5.83
C ILE A 118 -13.38 -0.11 -4.93
N SER A 119 -13.16 -0.23 -3.62
CA SER A 119 -13.44 0.83 -2.66
C SER A 119 -12.15 1.60 -2.37
N TRP A 120 -12.19 2.92 -2.54
CA TRP A 120 -11.06 3.81 -2.24
C TRP A 120 -11.33 4.57 -0.94
N VAL A 121 -10.35 4.61 -0.05
CA VAL A 121 -10.46 5.30 1.25
C VAL A 121 -9.64 6.59 1.18
N ASP A 122 -10.25 7.71 1.56
CA ASP A 122 -9.53 8.98 1.56
C ASP A 122 -8.55 9.05 2.74
N ARG A 123 -7.46 9.79 2.52
CA ARG A 123 -6.43 10.03 3.52
C ARG A 123 -6.96 10.75 4.74
N SER A 124 -8.00 11.59 4.60
CA SER A 124 -8.66 12.26 5.72
C SER A 124 -9.38 11.32 6.69
N GLU A 125 -9.66 10.09 6.26
CA GLU A 125 -10.32 9.06 7.07
C GLU A 125 -9.32 8.19 7.84
N LEU A 126 -8.02 8.37 7.58
CA LEU A 126 -6.95 7.57 8.15
C LEU A 126 -6.34 8.24 9.38
N ALA A 127 -5.89 7.42 10.31
CA ALA A 127 -5.16 7.83 11.50
C ALA A 127 -3.85 7.06 11.65
N THR A 128 -2.89 7.69 12.34
CA THR A 128 -1.70 6.97 12.80
C THR A 128 -2.11 5.78 13.67
N ASN A 129 -1.42 4.66 13.47
CA ASN A 129 -1.67 3.35 14.09
C ASN A 129 -2.84 2.55 13.49
N ASP A 130 -3.50 3.03 12.42
CA ASP A 130 -4.43 2.20 11.67
C ASP A 130 -3.71 1.00 11.05
N SER A 131 -4.32 -0.17 11.18
CA SER A 131 -3.79 -1.41 10.63
C SER A 131 -4.06 -1.50 9.13
N ILE A 132 -3.06 -1.94 8.39
CA ILE A 132 -3.12 -2.10 6.93
C ILE A 132 -2.51 -3.43 6.52
N PHE A 133 -2.80 -3.86 5.30
CA PHE A 133 -2.13 -4.99 4.69
C PHE A 133 -1.91 -4.79 3.20
N ILE A 134 -0.99 -5.59 2.64
CA ILE A 134 -0.75 -5.69 1.20
C ILE A 134 -0.59 -7.16 0.79
N PHE A 135 -0.91 -7.43 -0.46
CA PHE A 135 -0.30 -8.55 -1.20
C PHE A 135 0.71 -7.98 -2.16
N GLY A 136 1.93 -8.49 -2.12
CA GLY A 136 3.02 -8.04 -2.97
C GLY A 136 3.95 -9.17 -3.39
N SER A 137 4.95 -8.79 -4.18
CA SER A 137 5.94 -9.69 -4.75
C SER A 137 7.28 -9.51 -4.01
N SER A 138 7.23 -9.64 -2.68
CA SER A 138 8.38 -9.38 -1.80
C SER A 138 9.57 -10.26 -2.21
N TRP A 139 10.68 -9.64 -2.60
CA TRP A 139 11.86 -10.31 -3.15
C TRP A 139 11.56 -11.23 -4.35
N GLY A 140 10.51 -10.91 -5.11
CA GLY A 140 10.03 -11.71 -6.24
C GLY A 140 9.13 -12.89 -5.85
N LEU A 141 8.83 -13.06 -4.57
CA LEU A 141 7.89 -14.07 -4.07
C LEU A 141 6.47 -13.54 -4.22
N ALA A 142 5.81 -13.91 -5.33
CA ALA A 142 4.42 -13.55 -5.61
C ALA A 142 3.50 -13.95 -4.44
N ASN A 143 2.41 -13.20 -4.27
CA ASN A 143 1.38 -13.45 -3.27
C ASN A 143 1.86 -13.41 -1.81
N SER A 144 2.93 -12.66 -1.55
CA SER A 144 3.41 -12.41 -0.18
C SER A 144 2.43 -11.50 0.55
N PHE A 145 1.80 -12.02 1.59
CA PHE A 145 0.98 -11.23 2.52
C PHE A 145 1.88 -10.49 3.50
N LEU A 146 1.64 -9.19 3.66
CA LEU A 146 2.36 -8.34 4.61
C LEU A 146 1.37 -7.46 5.36
N LYS A 147 1.52 -7.39 6.68
CA LYS A 147 0.70 -6.57 7.58
C LYS A 147 1.56 -5.45 8.15
N GLY A 148 0.94 -4.29 8.32
CA GLY A 148 1.63 -3.12 8.83
C GLY A 148 0.68 -2.10 9.44
N TYR A 149 1.22 -0.90 9.66
CA TYR A 149 0.49 0.21 10.28
C TYR A 149 0.79 1.52 9.57
N ILE A 150 -0.17 2.44 9.60
CA ILE A 150 0.05 3.84 9.22
C ILE A 150 0.90 4.51 10.30
N SER A 151 2.06 5.04 9.92
CA SER A 151 2.95 5.78 10.82
C SER A 151 2.74 7.29 10.75
N HIS A 152 2.24 7.79 9.62
CA HIS A 152 1.88 9.20 9.44
C HIS A 152 1.02 9.37 8.18
N THR A 153 0.07 10.30 8.17
CA THR A 153 -0.86 10.49 7.04
C THR A 153 -0.50 11.65 6.11
N ASP A 154 0.45 12.52 6.47
CA ASP A 154 0.81 13.75 5.74
C ASP A 154 2.32 13.97 5.58
N ARG A 155 3.07 13.04 4.96
CA ARG A 155 4.51 13.25 4.72
C ARG A 155 4.76 13.99 3.41
N THR A 156 5.35 15.19 3.52
CA THR A 156 5.74 16.04 2.39
C THR A 156 7.17 16.56 2.57
N GLY A 157 7.81 17.00 1.49
CA GLY A 157 9.03 17.83 1.55
C GLY A 157 10.30 17.14 2.09
N PHE A 158 10.31 15.81 2.22
CA PHE A 158 11.44 15.07 2.79
C PHE A 158 12.49 14.63 1.76
N ASP A 159 12.16 14.66 0.46
CA ASP A 159 13.11 14.38 -0.63
C ASP A 159 12.81 15.33 -1.80
N ILE A 160 13.79 16.17 -2.16
CA ILE A 160 13.69 17.13 -3.26
C ILE A 160 13.52 16.47 -4.63
N ARG A 161 13.87 15.19 -4.75
CA ARG A 161 13.71 14.38 -5.97
C ARG A 161 12.31 13.76 -6.04
N MET A 162 11.56 13.80 -4.94
CA MET A 162 10.20 13.27 -4.89
C MET A 162 9.17 14.36 -5.13
N PRO A 163 8.03 14.01 -5.73
CA PRO A 163 6.88 14.90 -5.85
C PRO A 163 6.46 15.45 -4.49
N THR A 164 6.07 16.72 -4.46
CA THR A 164 5.55 17.37 -3.24
C THR A 164 4.09 17.00 -2.99
N ILE A 165 3.80 15.70 -2.90
CA ILE A 165 2.48 15.18 -2.52
C ILE A 165 2.51 14.69 -1.06
N PRO A 166 1.37 14.73 -0.34
CA PRO A 166 1.27 14.24 1.04
C PRO A 166 1.20 12.72 1.07
N TYR A 167 2.36 12.07 1.06
CA TYR A 167 2.46 10.62 1.17
C TYR A 167 1.91 10.13 2.51
N ILE A 168 1.29 8.95 2.49
CA ILE A 168 1.00 8.18 3.70
C ILE A 168 2.25 7.37 4.01
N GLN A 169 2.82 7.57 5.20
CA GLN A 169 3.94 6.79 5.70
C GLN A 169 3.40 5.53 6.36
N THR A 170 3.98 4.38 6.02
CA THR A 170 3.63 3.09 6.60
C THR A 170 4.85 2.41 7.23
N MET A 171 4.60 1.39 8.02
CA MET A 171 5.61 0.48 8.55
C MET A 171 5.19 -0.97 8.30
N GLY A 172 6.14 -1.85 7.99
CA GLY A 172 5.89 -3.29 7.84
C GLY A 172 5.39 -3.76 6.47
N THR A 173 5.18 -2.84 5.52
CA THR A 173 4.69 -3.16 4.16
C THR A 173 5.69 -2.87 3.05
N SER A 174 6.87 -2.36 3.39
CA SER A 174 7.85 -1.87 2.42
C SER A 174 9.07 -2.78 2.32
N PHE A 175 9.01 -3.71 1.37
CA PHE A 175 10.12 -4.59 1.00
C PHE A 175 10.40 -4.47 -0.50
N PRO A 176 11.63 -4.78 -0.96
CA PRO A 176 11.92 -4.87 -2.38
C PRO A 176 10.91 -5.75 -3.11
N GLY A 177 10.37 -5.27 -4.23
CA GLY A 177 9.34 -5.97 -4.99
C GLY A 177 7.89 -5.68 -4.57
N CYS A 178 7.66 -4.97 -3.45
CA CYS A 178 6.30 -4.51 -3.06
C CYS A 178 5.91 -3.17 -3.71
N SER A 179 6.82 -2.51 -4.44
CA SER A 179 6.50 -1.31 -5.21
C SER A 179 5.38 -1.59 -6.21
N GLY A 180 4.38 -0.72 -6.25
CA GLY A 180 3.17 -0.86 -7.05
C GLY A 180 2.06 -1.71 -6.41
N ALA A 181 2.28 -2.31 -5.23
CA ALA A 181 1.24 -3.02 -4.50
C ALA A 181 0.15 -2.06 -3.98
N ALA A 182 -1.11 -2.49 -4.04
CA ALA A 182 -2.19 -1.77 -3.37
C ALA A 182 -2.12 -1.93 -1.85
N VAL A 183 -2.41 -0.84 -1.14
CA VAL A 183 -2.44 -0.82 0.33
C VAL A 183 -3.87 -0.78 0.81
N TYR A 184 -4.24 -1.76 1.62
CA TYR A 184 -5.61 -1.98 2.06
C TYR A 184 -5.78 -1.68 3.56
N THR A 185 -6.92 -1.10 3.93
CA THR A 185 -7.45 -1.18 5.30
C THR A 185 -7.93 -2.62 5.57
N LEU A 186 -8.18 -2.97 6.83
CA LEU A 186 -8.64 -4.33 7.19
C LEU A 186 -10.04 -4.66 6.63
N GLU A 187 -10.82 -3.64 6.30
CA GLU A 187 -12.15 -3.73 5.68
C GLU A 187 -12.07 -3.95 4.16
N GLY A 188 -10.87 -3.87 3.58
CA GLY A 188 -10.62 -4.06 2.15
C GLY A 188 -10.69 -2.79 1.31
N GLY A 189 -10.77 -1.62 1.93
CA GLY A 189 -10.66 -0.34 1.23
C GLY A 189 -9.21 -0.02 0.86
N ILE A 190 -8.96 0.49 -0.35
CA ILE A 190 -7.61 0.83 -0.82
C ILE A 190 -7.27 2.27 -0.43
N ILE A 191 -6.21 2.46 0.34
CA ILE A 191 -5.72 3.78 0.76
C ILE A 191 -4.74 4.39 -0.24
N GLY A 192 -4.19 3.59 -1.16
CA GLY A 192 -3.24 4.04 -2.17
C GLY A 192 -2.36 2.93 -2.74
N ILE A 193 -1.30 3.35 -3.42
CA ILE A 193 -0.30 2.47 -4.03
C ILE A 193 1.04 2.63 -3.33
N ASN A 194 1.60 1.52 -2.87
CA ASN A 194 2.91 1.47 -2.26
C ASN A 194 3.97 1.86 -3.29
N ARG A 195 4.75 2.91 -3.02
CA ARG A 195 5.76 3.42 -3.95
C ARG A 195 7.10 2.77 -3.70
N ALA A 196 7.74 3.06 -2.57
CA ALA A 196 9.04 2.52 -2.19
C ALA A 196 9.38 2.98 -0.76
N THR A 197 10.45 2.40 -0.21
CA THR A 197 10.98 2.69 1.12
C THR A 197 11.83 3.97 1.13
N VAL A 198 11.93 4.65 2.27
CA VAL A 198 12.99 5.65 2.52
C VAL A 198 14.19 4.95 3.16
N GLY A 199 15.33 4.87 2.47
CA GLY A 199 16.59 4.30 3.00
C GLY A 199 16.75 2.79 2.77
N PHE A 200 17.88 2.36 2.21
CA PHE A 200 18.15 0.96 1.84
C PHE A 200 18.77 0.12 2.98
N GLU A 201 18.61 0.55 4.23
CA GLU A 201 19.17 -0.16 5.37
C GLU A 201 18.34 -1.42 5.67
N ALA A 202 19.02 -2.55 5.90
CA ALA A 202 18.36 -3.79 6.28
C ALA A 202 17.58 -3.59 7.58
N GLY A 203 16.28 -3.93 7.58
CA GLY A 203 15.36 -3.70 8.70
C GLY A 203 14.53 -2.42 8.58
N ASN A 204 14.83 -1.54 7.62
CA ASN A 204 13.99 -0.38 7.37
C ASN A 204 12.72 -0.78 6.59
N SER A 205 11.58 -0.76 7.28
CA SER A 205 10.27 -1.10 6.74
C SER A 205 9.38 0.13 6.52
N THR A 206 9.97 1.33 6.48
CA THR A 206 9.26 2.60 6.30
C THR A 206 8.79 2.77 4.86
N GLY A 207 7.53 2.47 4.59
CA GLY A 207 6.91 2.64 3.28
C GLY A 207 6.37 4.04 3.05
N LEU A 208 6.27 4.40 1.78
CA LEU A 208 5.56 5.58 1.31
C LEU A 208 4.48 5.16 0.33
N VAL A 209 3.26 5.58 0.61
CA VAL A 209 2.08 5.25 -0.19
C VAL A 209 1.57 6.51 -0.87
N ILE A 210 1.39 6.42 -2.18
CA ILE A 210 0.75 7.45 -3.00
C ILE A 210 -0.75 7.41 -2.67
N PRO A 211 -1.35 8.48 -2.10
CA PRO A 211 -2.72 8.41 -1.60
C PRO A 211 -3.76 8.15 -2.70
N ALA A 212 -4.84 7.47 -2.32
CA ALA A 212 -5.96 7.13 -3.20
C ALA A 212 -6.51 8.33 -4.00
N GLY A 213 -6.54 9.53 -3.42
CA GLY A 213 -6.97 10.76 -4.12
C GLY A 213 -6.14 11.05 -5.38
N TYR A 214 -4.81 10.92 -5.29
CA TYR A 214 -3.89 11.12 -6.42
C TYR A 214 -4.01 9.98 -7.43
N VAL A 215 -4.17 8.75 -6.94
CA VAL A 215 -4.40 7.58 -7.79
C VAL A 215 -5.68 7.75 -8.62
N LYS A 216 -6.80 8.12 -7.98
CA LYS A 216 -8.07 8.38 -8.67
C LYS A 216 -7.94 9.48 -9.72
N ALA A 217 -7.25 10.57 -9.40
CA ALA A 217 -7.00 11.65 -10.35
C ALA A 217 -6.21 11.17 -11.58
N PHE A 218 -5.18 10.35 -11.36
CA PHE A 218 -4.41 9.72 -12.43
C PHE A 218 -5.27 8.78 -13.30
N LEU A 219 -6.07 7.91 -12.68
CA LEU A 219 -6.96 6.98 -13.39
C LEU A 219 -8.01 7.73 -14.22
N LYS A 220 -8.66 8.74 -13.65
CA LYS A 220 -9.62 9.59 -14.35
C LYS A 220 -9.02 10.30 -15.57
N ALA A 221 -7.77 10.76 -15.45
CA ALA A 221 -7.06 11.38 -16.57
C ALA A 221 -6.67 10.35 -17.65
N SER A 222 -6.49 9.08 -17.26
CA SER A 222 -6.07 8.00 -18.16
C SER A 222 -7.23 7.50 -19.01
N HIS A 223 -8.42 7.30 -18.43
CA HIS A 223 -9.65 6.93 -19.13
C HIS A 223 -10.89 7.41 -18.35
N PRO A 224 -11.56 8.52 -18.73
CA PRO A 224 -12.66 9.09 -17.96
C PRO A 224 -13.93 8.23 -17.89
N GLU A 225 -14.07 7.22 -18.76
CA GLU A 225 -15.29 6.40 -18.86
C GLU A 225 -15.25 5.14 -17.97
N ASN A 226 -14.06 4.61 -17.64
CA ASN A 226 -13.93 3.28 -17.03
C ASN A 226 -13.68 3.27 -15.51
N PHE A 227 -13.37 4.44 -14.91
CA PHE A 227 -12.96 4.53 -13.50
C PHE A 227 -13.81 5.52 -12.68
N LYS A 228 -15.14 5.44 -12.84
CA LYS A 228 -16.12 6.24 -12.07
C LYS A 228 -16.42 5.65 -10.71
#